data_AF-A0A958V862-F1
#
_entry.id   AF-A0A958V862-F1
#
_cell.length_a   1.000
_cell.length_b   1.000
_cell.length_c   1.000
_cell.angle_alpha   90.00
_cell.angle_beta   90.00
_cell.angle_gamma   90.00
#
_symmetry.space_group_name_H-M   'P 1'
#
loop_
_entity.id
_entity.type
_entity.pdbx_description
1 polymer ?
#
loop_
_entity_poly.entity_id
_entity_poly.type
_entity_poly.pdbx_seq_one_letter_code
_entity_poly.pdbx_strand_id
1 'polypeptide(L)'
;MILHFSKSPFNQFIGISYYNRRAIFSFVVFAGLAYYFCIYEKVEEIHVPAIPVSILGGALAIFLGFRNSSAYDRWWEARKIWGSIVNNSRSFGLELITYPIGQTNEEEEEIEKWRRGVINRHLAWLYALNAQLRNKPVEISQYLDKHDLELLKDKKNIATQLLIIQGNDIDRAFRKGWIE
;
A
#
# COMPACT_ATOMS: atom_id res chain seq x y z
N MET A 1 4.60 -1.28 -5.99
CA MET A 1 5.24 -2.10 -4.93
C MET A 1 5.53 -3.47 -5.52
N ILE A 2 6.69 -3.61 -6.16
CA ILE A 2 7.19 -4.92 -6.62
C ILE A 2 8.02 -5.41 -5.44
N LEU A 3 7.60 -6.51 -4.80
CA LEU A 3 8.43 -7.18 -3.82
C LEU A 3 9.68 -7.67 -4.55
N HIS A 4 10.80 -7.00 -4.32
CA HIS A 4 12.09 -7.45 -4.83
C HIS A 4 12.52 -8.65 -3.97
N PHE A 5 12.00 -9.82 -4.29
CA PHE A 5 12.56 -11.06 -3.76
C PHE A 5 14.01 -11.16 -4.25
N SER A 6 14.92 -11.53 -3.35
CA SER A 6 16.30 -11.87 -3.74
C SER A 6 16.24 -12.93 -4.84
N LYS A 7 16.89 -12.69 -5.98
CA LYS A 7 16.93 -13.64 -7.11
C LYS A 7 17.69 -14.93 -6.76
N SER A 8 18.55 -14.89 -5.73
CA SER A 8 19.27 -16.07 -5.25
C SER A 8 18.37 -16.95 -4.37
N PRO A 9 18.15 -18.23 -4.73
CA PRO A 9 17.37 -19.16 -3.92
C PRO A 9 17.99 -19.38 -2.53
N PHE A 10 19.32 -19.26 -2.41
CA PHE A 10 20.03 -19.40 -1.14
C PHE A 10 19.64 -18.30 -0.13
N ASN A 11 19.58 -17.05 -0.57
CA ASN A 11 19.20 -15.92 0.29
C ASN A 11 17.71 -15.97 0.68
N GLN A 12 16.86 -16.50 -0.19
CA GLN A 12 15.45 -16.74 0.14
C GLN A 12 15.33 -17.79 1.26
N PHE A 13 16.06 -18.90 1.13
CA PHE A 13 16.09 -19.95 2.14
C PHE A 13 16.60 -19.44 3.50
N ILE A 14 17.72 -18.71 3.52
CA ILE A 14 18.24 -18.09 4.74
C ILE A 14 17.21 -17.14 5.35
N GLY A 15 16.54 -16.31 4.55
CA GLY A 15 15.49 -15.41 5.01
C GLY A 15 14.33 -16.15 5.67
N ILE A 16 13.78 -17.17 5.00
CA ILE A 16 12.67 -17.98 5.53
C ILE A 16 13.08 -18.65 6.85
N SER A 17 14.28 -19.22 6.90
CA SER A 17 14.80 -19.88 8.10
C SER A 17 15.01 -18.88 9.25
N TYR A 18 15.54 -17.70 8.96
CA TYR A 18 15.74 -16.64 9.95
C TYR A 18 14.41 -16.15 10.55
N TYR A 19 13.40 -15.89 9.73
CA TYR A 19 12.07 -15.45 10.20
C TYR A 19 11.32 -16.54 10.96
N ASN A 20 11.46 -17.80 10.55
CA ASN A 20 10.81 -18.94 11.21
C ASN A 20 11.66 -19.62 12.29
N ARG A 21 12.82 -19.05 12.65
CA ARG A 21 13.80 -19.69 13.56
C ARG A 21 13.20 -20.16 14.88
N ARG A 22 12.25 -19.42 15.45
CA ARG A 22 11.59 -19.78 16.71
C ARG A 22 10.71 -21.02 16.56
N ALA A 23 9.94 -21.09 15.47
CA ALA A 23 9.07 -22.23 15.18
C ALA A 23 9.90 -23.48 14.85
N ILE A 24 10.92 -23.32 14.00
CA ILE A 24 11.85 -24.41 13.64
C ILE A 24 12.57 -24.93 14.88
N PHE A 25 13.12 -24.05 15.72
CA PHE A 25 13.80 -24.45 16.96
C PHE A 25 12.84 -25.19 17.90
N SER A 26 11.63 -24.68 18.11
CA SER A 26 10.63 -25.34 18.97
C SER A 26 10.25 -26.72 18.43
N PHE A 27 10.09 -26.85 17.12
CA PHE A 27 9.80 -28.12 16.46
C PHE A 27 10.94 -29.13 16.62
N VAL A 28 12.19 -28.71 16.37
CA VAL A 28 13.38 -29.57 16.51
C VAL A 28 13.57 -30.04 17.95
N VAL A 29 13.40 -29.14 18.93
CA VAL A 29 13.49 -29.50 20.36
C VAL A 29 12.39 -30.49 20.73
N PHE A 30 11.13 -30.23 20.33
CA PHE A 30 10.02 -31.12 20.66
C PHE A 30 10.14 -32.49 19.98
N ALA A 31 10.51 -32.52 18.70
CA ALA A 31 10.76 -33.76 17.96
C ALA A 31 11.95 -34.54 18.53
N GLY A 32 13.03 -33.85 18.92
CA GLY A 32 14.20 -34.47 19.54
C GLY A 32 13.89 -35.06 20.92
N LEU A 33 13.13 -34.35 21.75
CA LEU A 33 12.64 -34.87 23.04
C LEU A 33 11.73 -36.08 22.82
N ALA A 34 10.76 -36.00 21.91
CA ALA A 34 9.88 -37.12 21.60
C ALA A 34 10.67 -38.36 21.13
N TYR A 35 11.66 -38.17 20.24
CA TYR A 35 12.55 -39.24 19.80
C TYR A 35 13.36 -39.84 20.97
N TYR A 36 13.92 -39.00 21.83
CA TYR A 36 14.69 -39.43 23.00
C TYR A 36 13.83 -40.29 23.95
N PHE A 37 12.62 -39.82 24.31
CA PHE A 37 11.71 -40.54 25.19
C PHE A 37 11.21 -41.85 24.60
N CYS A 38 10.92 -41.90 23.29
CA CYS A 38 10.47 -43.15 22.66
C CYS A 38 11.57 -44.22 22.59
N ILE A 39 12.83 -43.83 22.33
CA ILE A 39 13.93 -44.79 22.08
C ILE A 39 14.69 -45.16 23.36
N TYR A 40 15.04 -44.18 24.20
CA TYR A 40 15.89 -44.42 25.37
C TYR A 40 15.08 -44.79 26.61
N GLU A 41 13.99 -44.09 26.88
CA GLU A 41 13.11 -44.36 28.04
C GLU A 41 12.08 -45.45 27.75
N LYS A 42 12.02 -45.97 26.51
CA LYS A 42 11.08 -47.01 26.04
C LYS A 42 9.64 -46.76 26.46
N VAL A 43 9.22 -45.49 26.43
CA VAL A 43 7.84 -45.10 26.74
C VAL A 43 6.97 -45.46 25.54
N GLU A 44 6.51 -46.71 25.49
CA GLU A 44 5.65 -47.21 24.41
C GLU A 44 4.17 -46.92 24.65
N GLU A 45 3.77 -46.57 25.88
CA GLU A 45 2.35 -46.38 26.26
C GLU A 45 1.71 -45.10 25.66
N ILE A 46 2.52 -44.16 25.15
CA ILE A 46 2.02 -42.91 24.55
C ILE A 46 1.83 -43.09 23.04
N HIS A 47 0.64 -43.51 22.65
CA HIS A 47 0.24 -43.57 21.24
C HIS A 47 -0.48 -42.28 20.81
N VAL A 48 0.07 -41.59 19.82
CA VAL A 48 -0.63 -40.49 19.14
C VAL A 48 -1.44 -41.09 17.97
N PRO A 49 -2.78 -41.12 18.06
CA PRO A 49 -3.59 -41.70 16.98
C PRO A 49 -3.48 -40.84 15.71
N ALA A 50 -3.27 -41.50 14.56
CA ALA A 50 -3.14 -40.82 13.28
C ALA A 50 -4.44 -40.11 12.84
N ILE A 51 -5.60 -40.68 13.16
CA ILE A 51 -6.91 -40.19 12.68
C ILE A 51 -7.20 -38.75 13.15
N PRO A 52 -7.13 -38.40 14.45
CA PRO A 52 -7.31 -37.02 14.89
C PRO A 52 -6.30 -36.05 14.26
N VAL A 53 -5.04 -36.47 14.09
CA VAL A 53 -4.01 -35.64 13.47
C VAL A 53 -4.34 -35.35 12.00
N SER A 54 -4.78 -36.36 11.24
CA SER A 54 -5.17 -36.18 9.83
C SER A 54 -6.40 -35.29 9.69
N ILE A 55 -7.40 -35.43 10.55
CA ILE A 55 -8.60 -34.58 10.54
C ILE A 55 -8.23 -33.13 10.85
N LEU A 56 -7.43 -32.90 11.89
CA LEU A 56 -6.96 -31.56 12.26
C LEU A 56 -6.09 -30.94 11.16
N GLY A 57 -5.21 -31.73 10.56
CA GLY A 57 -4.37 -31.31 9.43
C GLY A 57 -5.19 -30.92 8.20
N GLY A 58 -6.20 -31.72 7.85
CA GLY A 58 -7.12 -31.43 6.75
C GLY A 58 -7.94 -30.16 7.00
N ALA A 59 -8.51 -30.01 8.19
CA ALA A 59 -9.22 -28.79 8.58
C ALA A 59 -8.31 -27.56 8.50
N LEU A 60 -7.09 -27.63 9.03
CA LEU A 60 -6.11 -26.53 8.97
C LEU A 60 -5.75 -26.16 7.53
N ALA A 61 -5.54 -27.14 6.65
CA ALA A 61 -5.22 -26.91 5.24
C ALA A 61 -6.36 -26.16 4.52
N ILE A 62 -7.62 -26.55 4.77
CA ILE A 62 -8.80 -25.87 4.23
C ILE A 62 -8.88 -24.43 4.73
N PHE A 63 -8.73 -24.20 6.04
CA PHE A 63 -8.73 -22.85 6.61
C PHE A 63 -7.60 -21.99 6.06
N LEU A 64 -6.42 -22.56 5.87
CA LEU A 64 -5.29 -21.87 5.26
C LEU A 64 -5.59 -21.49 3.80
N GLY A 65 -6.25 -22.38 3.04
CA GLY A 65 -6.72 -22.10 1.69
C GLY A 65 -7.64 -20.88 1.64
N PHE A 66 -8.69 -20.86 2.46
CA PHE A 66 -9.61 -19.72 2.53
C PHE A 66 -8.91 -18.41 2.95
N ARG A 67 -8.02 -18.49 3.96
CA ARG A 67 -7.26 -17.32 4.43
C ARG A 67 -6.33 -16.78 3.34
N ASN A 68 -5.66 -17.66 2.60
CA ASN A 68 -4.75 -17.26 1.53
C ASN A 68 -5.51 -16.61 0.37
N SER A 69 -6.65 -17.18 -0.04
CA SER A 69 -7.50 -16.58 -1.07
C SER A 69 -7.97 -15.18 -0.66
N SER A 70 -8.48 -15.01 0.55
CA SER A 70 -8.91 -13.69 1.05
C SER A 70 -7.76 -12.68 1.12
N ALA A 71 -6.57 -13.10 1.57
CA ALA A 71 -5.39 -12.24 1.59
C ALA A 71 -4.94 -11.83 0.19
N TYR A 72 -5.01 -12.76 -0.78
CA TYR A 72 -4.70 -12.51 -2.17
C TYR A 72 -5.68 -11.52 -2.80
N ASP A 73 -6.99 -11.68 -2.55
CA ASP A 73 -8.02 -10.78 -3.06
C ASP A 73 -7.81 -9.35 -2.55
N ARG A 74 -7.50 -9.18 -1.25
CA ARG A 74 -7.17 -7.86 -0.67
C ARG A 74 -5.92 -7.25 -1.29
N TRP A 75 -4.87 -8.03 -1.51
CA TRP A 75 -3.66 -7.56 -2.19
C TRP A 75 -3.97 -7.13 -3.63
N TRP A 76 -4.76 -7.92 -4.34
CA TRP A 76 -5.17 -7.64 -5.71
C TRP A 76 -6.06 -6.40 -5.82
N GLU A 77 -6.99 -6.22 -4.88
CA GLU A 77 -7.82 -5.02 -4.77
C GLU A 77 -6.96 -3.76 -4.58
N ALA A 78 -6.03 -3.78 -3.63
CA ALA A 78 -5.10 -2.66 -3.43
C ALA A 78 -4.27 -2.36 -4.69
N ARG A 79 -3.80 -3.39 -5.39
CA ARG A 79 -3.09 -3.26 -6.68
C ARG A 79 -3.95 -2.57 -7.74
N LYS A 80 -5.24 -2.97 -7.87
CA LYS A 80 -6.20 -2.38 -8.81
C LYS A 80 -6.47 -0.92 -8.49
N ILE A 81 -6.70 -0.57 -7.21
CA ILE A 81 -6.92 0.82 -6.78
C ILE A 81 -5.73 1.70 -7.15
N TRP A 82 -4.49 1.28 -6.84
CA TRP A 82 -3.30 2.02 -7.26
C TRP A 82 -3.16 2.13 -8.78
N GLY A 83 -3.56 1.11 -9.54
CA GLY A 83 -3.61 1.16 -11.00
C GLY A 83 -4.61 2.20 -11.51
N SER A 84 -5.80 2.25 -10.92
CA SER A 84 -6.81 3.27 -11.23
C SER A 84 -6.31 4.68 -10.90
N ILE A 85 -5.64 4.88 -9.75
CA ILE A 85 -5.03 6.18 -9.40
C ILE A 85 -4.03 6.63 -10.48
N VAL A 86 -3.17 5.74 -10.98
CA VAL A 86 -2.21 6.07 -12.04
C VAL A 86 -2.92 6.47 -13.33
N ASN A 87 -3.93 5.71 -13.76
CA ASN A 87 -4.67 6.00 -14.98
C ASN A 87 -5.44 7.32 -14.86
N ASN A 88 -6.18 7.52 -13.77
CA ASN A 88 -6.93 8.75 -13.51
C ASN A 88 -6.00 9.96 -13.40
N SER A 89 -4.81 9.81 -12.83
CA SER A 89 -3.81 10.89 -12.77
C SER A 89 -3.33 11.32 -14.16
N ARG A 90 -3.20 10.37 -15.11
CA ARG A 90 -2.82 10.68 -16.49
C ARG A 90 -3.94 11.37 -17.25
N SER A 91 -5.17 10.86 -17.12
CA SER A 91 -6.35 11.51 -17.70
C SER A 91 -6.51 12.92 -17.16
N PHE A 92 -6.45 13.09 -15.84
CA PHE A 92 -6.52 14.39 -15.19
C PHE A 92 -5.41 15.34 -15.67
N GLY A 93 -4.17 14.86 -15.77
CA GLY A 93 -3.07 15.66 -16.30
C GLY A 93 -3.27 16.10 -17.76
N LEU A 94 -3.84 15.23 -18.60
CA LEU A 94 -4.17 15.55 -19.98
C LEU A 94 -5.30 16.59 -20.06
N GLU A 95 -6.37 16.41 -19.29
CA GLU A 95 -7.50 17.34 -19.20
C GLU A 95 -7.03 18.74 -18.79
N LEU A 96 -6.13 18.83 -17.80
CA LEU A 96 -5.55 20.11 -17.36
C LEU A 96 -4.70 20.81 -18.44
N ILE A 97 -4.10 20.06 -19.36
CA ILE A 97 -3.30 20.60 -20.47
C ILE A 97 -4.20 21.02 -21.63
N THR A 98 -5.31 20.30 -21.86
CA THR A 98 -6.13 20.46 -23.07
C THR A 98 -7.37 21.34 -22.89
N TYR A 99 -8.04 21.29 -21.73
CA TYR A 99 -9.32 21.99 -21.53
C TYR A 99 -9.21 23.48 -21.21
N PRO A 100 -8.26 23.93 -20.38
CA PRO A 100 -8.11 25.36 -20.11
C PRO A 100 -7.65 26.13 -21.35
N ILE A 101 -8.43 27.09 -21.82
CA ILE A 101 -8.12 27.92 -22.99
C ILE A 101 -8.18 29.40 -22.60
N GLY A 102 -7.06 30.11 -22.69
CA GLY A 102 -7.05 31.56 -22.54
C GLY A 102 -7.52 32.26 -23.81
N GLN A 103 -8.35 33.30 -23.67
CA GLN A 103 -8.76 34.15 -24.80
C GLN A 103 -7.75 35.27 -25.07
N THR A 104 -6.94 35.60 -24.05
CA THR A 104 -5.89 36.61 -24.11
C THR A 104 -4.54 36.05 -23.66
N ASN A 105 -3.43 36.69 -24.04
CA ASN A 105 -2.10 36.28 -23.58
C ASN A 105 -1.95 36.37 -22.06
N GLU A 106 -2.61 37.33 -21.41
CA GLU A 106 -2.59 37.47 -19.95
C GLU A 106 -3.33 36.31 -19.27
N GLU A 107 -4.48 35.91 -19.80
CA GLU A 107 -5.22 34.74 -19.31
C GLU A 107 -4.44 33.44 -19.49
N GLU A 108 -3.76 33.26 -20.62
CA GLU A 108 -2.94 32.06 -20.87
C GLU A 108 -1.79 31.95 -19.86
N GLU A 109 -1.14 33.07 -19.49
CA GLU A 109 -0.14 33.08 -18.43
C GLU A 109 -0.72 32.75 -17.04
N GLU A 110 -1.93 33.23 -16.72
CA GLU A 110 -2.62 32.88 -15.47
C GLU A 110 -3.00 31.39 -15.44
N ILE A 111 -3.52 30.86 -16.54
CA ILE A 111 -3.91 29.47 -16.71
C ILE A 111 -2.70 28.56 -16.57
N GLU A 112 -1.55 28.90 -17.17
CA GLU A 112 -0.33 28.11 -17.03
C GLU A 112 0.19 28.08 -15.58
N LYS A 113 0.11 29.21 -14.86
CA LYS A 113 0.44 29.25 -13.42
C LYS A 113 -0.51 28.38 -12.61
N TRP A 114 -1.81 28.46 -12.88
CA TRP A 114 -2.84 27.64 -12.24
C TRP A 114 -2.62 26.16 -12.51
N ARG A 115 -2.40 25.77 -13.77
CA ARG A 115 -2.13 24.39 -14.22
C ARG A 115 -0.96 23.79 -13.45
N ARG A 116 0.15 24.53 -13.33
CA ARG A 116 1.32 24.10 -12.52
C ARG A 116 0.96 23.92 -11.04
N GLY A 117 0.19 24.84 -10.47
CA GLY A 117 -0.30 24.72 -9.09
C GLY A 117 -1.13 23.45 -8.87
N VAL A 118 -2.09 23.18 -9.74
CA VAL A 118 -2.95 21.99 -9.67
C VAL A 118 -2.14 20.70 -9.84
N ILE A 119 -1.21 20.64 -10.80
CA ILE A 119 -0.33 19.47 -10.99
C ILE A 119 0.52 19.23 -9.74
N ASN A 120 1.11 20.28 -9.17
CA ASN A 120 1.94 20.13 -7.99
C ASN A 120 1.13 19.69 -6.76
N ARG A 121 -0.10 20.19 -6.57
CA ARG A 121 -1.02 19.69 -5.52
C ARG A 121 -1.38 18.23 -5.72
N HIS A 122 -1.61 17.82 -6.97
CA HIS A 122 -1.88 16.41 -7.30
C HIS A 122 -0.68 15.51 -6.96
N LEU A 123 0.54 15.96 -7.23
CA LEU A 123 1.77 15.27 -6.80
C LEU A 123 1.87 15.22 -5.28
N ALA A 124 1.65 16.34 -4.60
CA ALA A 124 1.63 16.41 -3.13
C ALA A 124 0.64 15.40 -2.54
N TRP A 125 -0.55 15.28 -3.14
CA TRP A 125 -1.58 14.32 -2.74
C TRP A 125 -1.09 12.87 -2.87
N LEU A 126 -0.45 12.51 -3.99
CA LEU A 126 0.11 11.17 -4.19
C LEU A 126 1.18 10.82 -3.12
N TYR A 127 2.08 11.76 -2.82
CA TYR A 127 3.11 11.57 -1.79
C TYR A 127 2.51 11.50 -0.39
N ALA A 128 1.54 12.36 -0.07
CA ALA A 128 0.83 12.33 1.20
C ALA A 128 0.09 11.01 1.42
N LEU A 129 -0.68 10.55 0.42
CA LEU A 129 -1.40 9.28 0.48
C LEU A 129 -0.44 8.11 0.69
N ASN A 130 0.67 8.08 -0.03
CA ASN A 130 1.69 7.04 0.09
C ASN A 130 2.35 7.04 1.48
N ALA A 131 2.64 8.21 2.05
CA ALA A 131 3.21 8.35 3.39
C ALA A 131 2.20 7.90 4.47
N GLN A 132 0.93 8.32 4.36
CA GLN A 132 -0.15 7.93 5.27
C GLN A 132 -0.34 6.40 5.29
N LEU A 133 -0.41 5.75 4.13
CA LEU A 133 -0.57 4.29 4.03
C LEU A 133 0.62 3.49 4.60
N ARG A 134 1.78 4.14 4.78
CA ARG A 134 3.01 3.55 5.33
C ARG A 134 3.29 3.99 6.76
N ASN A 135 2.42 4.78 7.38
CA ASN A 135 2.67 5.42 8.67
C ASN A 135 4.02 6.16 8.72
N LYS A 136 4.34 6.88 7.64
CA LYS A 136 5.56 7.71 7.52
C LYS A 136 5.21 9.20 7.60
N PRO A 137 6.15 10.06 8.02
CA PRO A 137 5.93 11.52 8.00
C PRO A 137 5.62 11.99 6.57
N VAL A 138 4.71 12.96 6.47
CA VAL A 138 4.27 13.52 5.19
C VAL A 138 5.18 14.70 4.83
N GLU A 139 6.04 14.50 3.84
CA GLU A 139 6.98 15.51 3.33
C GLU A 139 6.54 16.00 1.94
N ILE A 140 5.75 17.07 1.91
CA ILE A 140 5.12 17.59 0.68
C ILE A 140 5.35 19.08 0.45
N SER A 141 6.10 19.74 1.32
CA SER A 141 6.34 21.19 1.28
C SER A 141 7.04 21.67 0.00
N GLN A 142 7.83 20.82 -0.64
CA GLN A 142 8.48 21.12 -1.92
C GLN A 142 7.51 21.28 -3.09
N TYR A 143 6.28 20.76 -2.97
CA TYR A 143 5.27 20.80 -4.03
C TYR A 143 4.24 21.91 -3.82
N LEU A 144 4.17 22.50 -2.63
CA LEU A 144 3.09 23.40 -2.25
C LEU A 144 3.59 24.81 -2.02
N ASP A 145 2.75 25.79 -2.32
CA ASP A 145 3.02 27.16 -1.92
C ASP A 145 2.77 27.36 -0.42
N LYS A 146 3.15 28.53 0.09
CA LYS A 146 2.96 28.86 1.52
C LYS A 146 1.48 28.88 1.91
N HIS A 147 0.60 29.30 1.00
CA HIS A 147 -0.82 29.40 1.26
C HIS A 147 -1.46 28.03 1.48
N ASP A 148 -1.19 27.07 0.59
CA ASP A 148 -1.62 25.69 0.71
C ASP A 148 -1.08 25.04 1.99
N LEU A 149 0.19 25.29 2.33
CA LEU A 149 0.79 24.76 3.56
C LEU A 149 0.12 25.30 4.83
N GLU A 150 -0.27 26.57 4.84
CA GLU A 150 -1.03 27.15 5.95
C GLU A 150 -2.41 26.49 6.12
N LEU A 151 -3.11 26.22 5.01
CA LEU A 151 -4.41 25.54 5.03
C LEU A 151 -4.33 24.09 5.55
N LEU A 152 -3.16 23.46 5.49
CA LEU A 152 -2.92 22.09 5.91
C LEU A 152 -2.45 21.94 7.36
N LYS A 153 -1.93 23.00 7.99
CA LYS A 153 -1.19 22.94 9.27
C LYS A 153 -1.92 22.22 10.41
N ASP A 154 -3.24 22.43 10.51
CA ASP A 154 -4.06 21.89 11.61
C ASP A 154 -4.92 20.68 11.19
N LYS A 155 -4.64 20.08 10.02
CA LYS A 155 -5.48 19.02 9.45
C LYS A 155 -4.91 17.64 9.72
N LYS A 156 -5.74 16.77 10.30
CA LYS A 156 -5.37 15.37 10.57
C LYS A 156 -5.21 14.55 9.29
N ASN A 157 -6.11 14.72 8.32
CA ASN A 157 -6.05 14.03 7.04
C ASN A 157 -5.60 14.97 5.92
N ILE A 158 -4.28 15.08 5.78
CA ILE A 158 -3.62 15.94 4.80
C ILE A 158 -4.02 15.57 3.37
N ALA A 159 -4.03 14.27 3.02
CA ALA A 159 -4.38 13.83 1.66
C ALA A 159 -5.82 14.23 1.28
N THR A 160 -6.80 14.02 2.17
CA THR A 160 -8.18 14.45 1.90
C THR A 160 -8.27 15.97 1.79
N GLN A 161 -7.56 16.72 2.64
CA GLN A 161 -7.59 18.17 2.57
C GLN A 161 -7.02 18.71 1.25
N LEU A 162 -5.95 18.11 0.73
CA LEU A 162 -5.38 18.47 -0.57
C LEU A 162 -6.41 18.35 -1.71
N LEU A 163 -7.22 17.29 -1.70
CA LEU A 163 -8.29 17.12 -2.69
C LEU A 163 -9.37 18.20 -2.56
N ILE A 164 -9.71 18.62 -1.34
CA ILE A 164 -10.67 19.71 -1.11
C ILE A 164 -10.12 21.04 -1.63
N ILE A 165 -8.86 21.37 -1.31
CA ILE A 165 -8.20 22.60 -1.79
C ILE A 165 -8.17 22.61 -3.33
N GLN A 166 -7.79 21.48 -3.94
CA GLN A 166 -7.76 21.33 -5.38
C GLN A 166 -9.15 21.45 -6.01
N GLY A 167 -10.18 20.87 -5.40
CA GLY A 167 -11.57 21.01 -5.87
C GLY A 167 -12.05 22.46 -5.85
N ASN A 168 -11.72 23.22 -4.80
CA ASN A 168 -12.05 24.64 -4.73
C ASN A 168 -11.32 25.47 -5.81
N ASP A 169 -10.07 25.10 -6.14
CA ASP A 169 -9.31 25.80 -7.17
C ASP A 169 -9.81 25.47 -8.59
N ILE A 170 -10.34 24.25 -8.81
CA ILE A 170 -11.04 23.87 -10.04
C ILE A 170 -12.37 24.63 -10.16
N ASP A 171 -13.17 24.72 -9.09
CA ASP A 171 -14.40 25.55 -9.07
C ASP A 171 -14.10 27.01 -9.41
N ARG A 172 -13.00 27.55 -8.89
CA ARG A 172 -12.55 28.91 -9.23
C ARG A 172 -12.23 29.04 -10.72
N ALA A 173 -11.51 28.08 -11.32
CA ALA A 173 -11.22 28.08 -12.75
C ALA A 173 -12.50 28.02 -13.60
N PHE A 174 -13.48 27.20 -13.19
CA PHE A 174 -14.79 27.12 -13.83
C PHE A 174 -15.54 28.46 -13.77
N ARG A 175 -15.59 29.10 -12.59
CA ARG A 175 -16.22 30.42 -12.43
C ARG A 175 -15.54 31.53 -13.23
N LYS A 176 -14.24 31.40 -13.48
CA LYS A 176 -13.49 32.30 -14.37
C LYS A 176 -13.73 32.05 -15.86
N GLY A 177 -14.43 30.98 -16.22
CA GLY A 177 -14.67 30.58 -17.61
C GLY A 177 -13.44 29.99 -18.29
N TRP A 178 -12.44 29.54 -17.54
CA TRP A 178 -11.25 28.91 -18.10
C TRP A 178 -11.51 27.48 -18.57
N ILE A 179 -12.45 26.80 -17.91
CA ILE A 179 -12.85 25.42 -18.18
C ILE A 179 -14.37 25.36 -18.29
N GLU A 180 -14.87 24.55 -19.22
CA GLU A 180 -16.31 24.32 -19.48
C GLU A 180 -16.87 23.10 -18.72
#